data_AF-A0A1I2R4W3-F1
#
_entry.id   AF-A0A1I2R4W3-F1
#
_cell.length_a   1.000
_cell.length_b   1.000
_cell.length_c   1.000
_cell.angle_alpha   90.00
_cell.angle_beta   90.00
_cell.angle_gamma   90.00
#
_symmetry.space_group_name_H-M   'P 1'
#
loop_
_entity.id
_entity.type
_entity.pdbx_description
1 polymer ?
#
loop_
_entity_poly.entity_id
_entity_poly.type
_entity_poly.pdbx_seq_one_letter_code
_entity_poly.pdbx_strand_id
1 'polypeptide(L)'
;MKSVILIFFLINLGIYQNLSAQEISKEEQIEHLSSKSLSQKKSGLTLLAFGGVSAGVGYLLLTQSDLLSGEGAFGAALFLIGSTLTIVSIPILISSAVKSKKAANLKLDLQSFKSIQLLQKSNVHFPSVTFTMNF
;
A
#
# COMPACT_ATOMS: atom_id res chain seq x y z
N MET A 1 -29.49 -22.42 10.55
CA MET A 1 -28.10 -22.85 10.85
C MET A 1 -27.03 -22.07 10.07
N LYS A 2 -27.27 -21.63 8.82
CA LYS A 2 -26.29 -20.84 8.01
C LYS A 2 -25.90 -19.48 8.62
N SER A 3 -26.82 -18.80 9.33
CA SER A 3 -26.55 -17.48 9.93
C SER A 3 -25.62 -17.50 11.14
N VAL A 4 -25.54 -18.62 11.88
CA VAL A 4 -24.68 -18.74 13.07
C VAL A 4 -23.20 -18.85 12.66
N ILE A 5 -22.93 -19.48 11.51
CA ILE A 5 -21.59 -19.61 10.94
C ILE A 5 -21.04 -18.25 10.49
N LEU A 6 -21.92 -17.39 9.95
CA LEU A 6 -21.54 -16.06 9.45
C LEU A 6 -21.16 -15.11 10.60
N ILE A 7 -21.86 -15.21 11.73
CA ILE A 7 -21.55 -14.48 12.96
C ILE A 7 -20.22 -14.95 13.56
N PHE A 8 -19.97 -16.26 13.60
CA PHE A 8 -18.71 -16.80 14.09
C PHE A 8 -17.52 -16.39 13.20
N PHE A 9 -17.72 -16.30 11.88
CA PHE A 9 -16.71 -15.81 10.93
C PHE A 9 -16.41 -14.32 11.12
N LEU A 10 -17.44 -13.48 11.33
CA LEU A 10 -17.28 -12.04 11.58
C LEU A 10 -16.56 -11.75 12.91
N ILE A 11 -16.85 -12.53 13.96
CA ILE A 11 -16.21 -12.40 15.28
C ILE A 11 -14.72 -12.80 15.20
N ASN A 12 -14.39 -13.88 14.49
CA ASN A 12 -12.99 -14.25 14.26
C ASN A 12 -12.26 -13.17 13.43
N LEU A 13 -12.90 -12.59 12.41
CA LEU A 13 -12.26 -11.56 11.59
C LEU A 13 -12.00 -10.25 12.35
N GLY A 14 -12.82 -9.93 13.36
CA GLY A 14 -12.74 -8.69 14.15
C GLY A 14 -11.79 -8.73 15.34
N ILE A 15 -11.63 -9.88 16.00
CA ILE A 15 -10.85 -9.97 17.26
C ILE A 15 -9.34 -10.08 17.01
N TYR A 16 -8.89 -10.64 15.88
CA TYR A 16 -7.45 -10.74 15.58
C TYR A 16 -6.77 -9.42 15.16
N GLN A 17 -7.51 -8.32 15.00
CA GLN A 17 -6.94 -7.06 14.50
C GLN A 17 -6.41 -6.10 15.58
N ASN A 18 -6.60 -6.40 16.88
CA ASN A 18 -6.38 -5.39 17.93
C ASN A 18 -5.26 -5.66 18.95
N LEU A 19 -4.37 -6.63 18.72
CA LEU A 19 -3.27 -6.88 19.68
C LEU A 19 -1.92 -6.87 18.99
N SER A 20 -1.44 -5.66 18.68
CA SER A 20 -0.01 -5.31 18.56
C SER A 20 0.14 -3.80 18.35
N ALA A 21 -0.35 -3.00 19.30
CA ALA A 21 0.18 -1.65 19.49
C ALA A 21 1.41 -1.75 20.41
N GLN A 22 2.38 -2.59 20.01
CA GLN A 22 3.72 -2.54 20.58
C GLN A 22 4.34 -1.25 20.05
N GLU A 23 5.05 -0.52 20.90
CA GLU A 23 5.70 0.76 20.60
C GLU A 23 6.85 0.52 19.61
N ILE A 24 6.51 0.20 18.36
CA ILE A 24 7.41 0.00 17.25
C ILE A 24 8.07 1.35 17.00
N SER A 25 9.40 1.39 17.03
CA SER A 25 10.18 2.60 16.79
C SER A 25 9.75 3.25 15.47
N LYS A 26 9.78 4.59 15.37
CA LYS A 26 9.37 5.30 14.14
C LYS A 26 10.10 4.78 12.89
N GLU A 27 11.33 4.30 13.05
CA GLU A 27 12.15 3.71 11.97
C GLU A 27 11.58 2.36 11.51
N GLU A 28 11.22 1.47 12.44
CA GLU A 28 10.63 0.17 12.16
C GLU A 28 9.20 0.30 11.59
N GLN A 29 8.44 1.35 11.96
CA GLN A 29 7.17 1.68 11.32
C GLN A 29 7.34 2.11 9.86
N ILE A 30 8.38 2.88 9.53
CA ILE A 30 8.69 3.27 8.15
C ILE A 30 9.04 2.04 7.32
N GLU A 31 9.88 1.15 7.84
CA GLU A 31 10.29 -0.07 7.16
C GLU A 31 9.08 -0.97 6.89
N HIS A 32 8.23 -1.19 7.89
CA HIS A 32 7.00 -1.98 7.75
C HIS A 32 6.03 -1.37 6.73
N LEU A 33 5.80 -0.05 6.76
CA LEU A 33 4.93 0.64 5.78
C LEU A 33 5.51 0.58 4.36
N SER A 34 6.82 0.74 4.21
CA SER A 34 7.53 0.66 2.93
C SER A 34 7.42 -0.74 2.34
N SER A 35 7.75 -1.78 3.12
CA SER A 35 7.64 -3.19 2.70
C SER A 35 6.20 -3.58 2.31
N LYS A 36 5.21 -3.14 3.11
CA LYS A 36 3.79 -3.37 2.81
C LYS A 36 3.33 -2.61 1.55
N SER A 37 3.88 -1.42 1.29
CA SER A 37 3.58 -0.68 0.05
C SER A 37 4.15 -1.40 -1.18
N LEU A 38 5.37 -1.93 -1.11
CA LEU A 38 6.02 -2.62 -2.23
C LEU A 38 5.33 -3.94 -2.58
N SER A 39 5.02 -4.76 -1.57
CA SER A 39 4.29 -6.02 -1.76
C SER A 39 2.90 -5.78 -2.35
N GLN A 40 2.16 -4.77 -1.85
CA GLN A 40 0.86 -4.39 -2.41
C GLN A 40 0.98 -3.83 -3.82
N LYS A 41 2.02 -3.05 -4.12
CA LYS A 41 2.27 -2.54 -5.48
C LYS A 41 2.47 -3.69 -6.45
N LYS A 42 3.35 -4.64 -6.10
CA LYS A 42 3.67 -5.80 -6.93
C LYS A 42 2.43 -6.66 -7.15
N SER A 43 1.72 -7.01 -6.08
CA SER A 43 0.49 -7.80 -6.16
C SER A 43 -0.59 -7.10 -6.98
N GLY A 44 -0.83 -5.81 -6.76
CA GLY A 44 -1.78 -5.02 -7.54
C GLY A 44 -1.39 -4.98 -9.03
N LEU A 45 -0.11 -4.79 -9.35
CA LEU A 45 0.35 -4.76 -10.74
C LEU A 45 0.23 -6.14 -11.41
N THR A 46 0.53 -7.22 -10.69
CA THR A 46 0.36 -8.59 -11.19
C THR A 46 -1.12 -8.91 -11.44
N LEU A 47 -2.01 -8.52 -10.53
CA LEU A 47 -3.45 -8.69 -10.69
C LEU A 47 -3.99 -7.87 -11.86
N LEU A 48 -3.51 -6.63 -12.01
CA LEU A 48 -3.89 -5.77 -13.14
C LEU A 48 -3.44 -6.39 -14.47
N ALA A 49 -2.19 -6.85 -14.55
CA ALA A 49 -1.64 -7.44 -15.77
C ALA A 49 -2.33 -8.76 -16.13
N PHE A 50 -2.45 -9.68 -15.17
CA PHE A 50 -3.10 -10.96 -15.39
C PHE A 50 -4.60 -10.79 -15.66
N GLY A 51 -5.26 -9.92 -14.90
CA GLY A 51 -6.66 -9.56 -15.11
C GLY A 51 -6.91 -8.92 -16.48
N GLY A 52 -6.06 -7.97 -16.88
CA GLY A 52 -6.17 -7.31 -18.18
C GLY A 52 -5.94 -8.26 -19.35
N VAL A 53 -4.93 -9.13 -19.28
CA VAL A 53 -4.67 -10.14 -20.33
C VAL A 53 -5.80 -11.16 -20.40
N SER A 54 -6.23 -11.72 -19.27
CA SER A 54 -7.34 -12.69 -19.25
C SER A 54 -8.66 -12.08 -19.71
N ALA A 55 -8.93 -10.82 -19.35
CA ALA A 55 -10.07 -10.08 -19.86
C ALA A 55 -9.98 -9.89 -21.38
N GLY A 56 -8.84 -9.43 -21.89
CA GLY A 56 -8.64 -9.24 -23.33
C GLY A 56 -8.78 -10.53 -24.12
N VAL A 57 -8.17 -11.62 -23.67
CA VAL A 57 -8.29 -12.95 -24.31
C VAL A 57 -9.73 -13.47 -24.23
N GLY A 58 -10.37 -13.37 -23.05
CA GLY A 58 -11.76 -13.78 -22.88
C GLY A 58 -12.73 -13.01 -23.77
N TYR A 59 -12.51 -11.71 -23.92
CA TYR A 59 -13.29 -10.88 -24.85
C TYR A 59 -13.09 -11.31 -26.30
N LEU A 60 -11.86 -11.56 -26.74
CA LEU A 60 -11.59 -12.03 -28.11
C LEU A 60 -12.30 -13.35 -28.40
N LEU A 61 -12.19 -14.33 -27.49
CA LEU A 61 -12.88 -15.62 -27.61
C LEU A 61 -14.40 -15.45 -27.65
N LEU A 62 -14.94 -14.57 -26.80
CA LEU A 62 -16.37 -14.26 -26.76
C LEU A 62 -16.87 -13.63 -28.07
N THR A 63 -16.07 -12.81 -28.73
CA THR A 63 -16.46 -12.15 -30.00
C THR A 63 -16.30 -13.03 -31.23
N GLN A 64 -15.44 -14.04 -31.17
CA GLN A 64 -15.14 -14.95 -32.29
C GLN A 64 -15.96 -16.25 -32.25
N SER A 65 -16.51 -16.59 -31.09
CA SER A 65 -17.29 -17.80 -30.86
C SER A 65 -18.72 -17.48 -30.46
N ASP A 66 -19.66 -18.34 -30.84
CA ASP A 66 -21.03 -18.24 -30.34
C ASP A 66 -21.06 -18.43 -28.82
N LEU A 67 -21.82 -17.60 -28.09
CA LEU A 67 -21.87 -17.66 -26.63
C LEU A 67 -22.30 -19.03 -26.09
N LEU A 68 -23.14 -19.74 -26.85
CA LEU A 68 -23.64 -21.07 -26.51
C LEU A 68 -22.64 -22.19 -26.86
N SER A 69 -21.55 -21.88 -27.55
CA SER A 69 -20.45 -22.82 -27.75
C SER A 69 -19.60 -22.90 -26.48
N GLY A 70 -18.93 -24.05 -26.26
CA GLY A 70 -18.03 -24.21 -25.12
C GLY A 70 -16.91 -23.18 -25.08
N GLU A 71 -16.48 -22.70 -26.25
CA GLU A 71 -15.43 -21.68 -26.41
C GLU A 71 -15.95 -20.28 -26.07
N GLY A 72 -17.17 -19.93 -26.49
CA GLY A 72 -17.80 -18.66 -26.13
C GLY A 72 -18.13 -18.57 -24.64
N ALA A 73 -18.62 -19.65 -24.05
CA ALA A 73 -18.85 -19.74 -22.60
C ALA A 73 -17.54 -19.63 -21.80
N PHE A 74 -16.46 -20.27 -22.28
CA PHE A 74 -15.13 -20.14 -21.68
C PHE A 74 -14.56 -18.73 -21.83
N GLY A 75 -14.73 -18.10 -22.99
CA GLY A 75 -14.39 -16.70 -23.24
C GLY A 75 -15.11 -15.74 -22.30
N ALA A 76 -16.42 -15.92 -22.11
CA ALA A 76 -17.21 -15.15 -21.15
C ALA A 76 -16.70 -15.30 -19.71
N ALA A 77 -16.37 -16.52 -19.28
CA ALA A 77 -15.84 -16.78 -17.95
C ALA A 77 -14.47 -16.12 -17.74
N LEU A 78 -13.55 -16.24 -18.71
CA LEU A 78 -12.25 -15.58 -18.69
C LEU A 78 -12.38 -14.05 -18.67
N PHE A 79 -13.31 -13.50 -19.44
CA PHE A 79 -13.59 -12.07 -19.47
C PHE A 79 -14.05 -11.55 -18.11
N LEU A 80 -14.99 -12.25 -17.48
CA LEU A 80 -15.52 -11.87 -16.16
C LEU A 80 -14.47 -11.98 -15.06
N ILE A 81 -13.72 -13.09 -15.02
CA ILE A 81 -12.65 -13.29 -14.03
C ILE A 81 -11.57 -12.22 -14.22
N GLY A 82 -11.12 -12.02 -15.46
CA GLY A 82 -10.10 -11.03 -15.78
C GLY A 82 -10.51 -9.62 -15.40
N SER A 83 -11.73 -9.21 -15.76
CA SER A 83 -12.28 -7.90 -15.43
C SER A 83 -12.36 -7.70 -13.91
N THR A 84 -12.77 -8.72 -13.17
CA THR A 84 -12.86 -8.66 -11.71
C THR A 84 -11.48 -8.49 -11.08
N LEU A 85 -10.47 -9.24 -11.54
CA LEU A 85 -9.09 -9.10 -11.07
C LEU A 85 -8.52 -7.70 -11.35
N THR A 86 -8.82 -7.14 -12.52
CA THR A 86 -8.44 -5.76 -12.87
C THR A 86 -9.11 -4.75 -11.95
N ILE A 87 -10.41 -4.87 -11.66
CA ILE A 87 -11.13 -3.96 -10.76
C ILE A 87 -10.57 -4.04 -9.34
N VAL A 88 -10.35 -5.25 -8.80
CA VAL A 88 -9.79 -5.45 -7.45
C VAL A 88 -8.35 -4.94 -7.33
N SER A 89 -7.60 -4.91 -8.42
CA SER A 89 -6.22 -4.40 -8.42
C SER A 89 -6.13 -2.89 -8.13
N ILE A 90 -7.14 -2.11 -8.52
CA ILE A 90 -7.15 -0.65 -8.37
C ILE A 90 -7.06 -0.21 -6.90
N PRO A 91 -7.94 -0.64 -5.98
CA PRO A 91 -7.84 -0.26 -4.56
C PRO A 91 -6.54 -0.76 -3.91
N ILE A 92 -5.99 -1.89 -4.37
CA ILE A 92 -4.70 -2.40 -3.88
C ILE A 92 -3.55 -1.45 -4.27
N LEU A 93 -3.53 -0.99 -5.53
CA LEU A 93 -2.55 -0.03 -6.02
C LEU A 93 -2.69 1.34 -5.34
N ILE A 94 -3.92 1.82 -5.12
CA ILE A 94 -4.18 3.05 -4.38
C ILE A 94 -3.69 2.93 -2.93
N SER A 95 -4.02 1.84 -2.23
CA SER A 95 -3.55 1.57 -0.87
C SER A 95 -2.02 1.54 -0.80
N SER A 96 -1.37 0.94 -1.79
CA SER A 96 0.09 0.95 -1.91
C SER A 96 0.65 2.38 -2.02
N ALA A 97 0.08 3.20 -2.91
CA ALA A 97 0.51 4.58 -3.10
C ALA A 97 0.34 5.44 -1.84
N VAL A 98 -0.79 5.29 -1.14
CA VAL A 98 -1.05 6.00 0.13
C VAL A 98 -0.04 5.60 1.21
N LYS A 99 0.26 4.31 1.34
CA LYS A 99 1.27 3.82 2.31
C LYS A 99 2.68 4.30 1.97
N SER A 100 3.03 4.33 0.69
CA SER A 100 4.32 4.88 0.23
C SER A 100 4.45 6.37 0.57
N LYS A 101 3.40 7.18 0.33
CA LYS A 101 3.37 8.59 0.75
C LYS A 101 3.49 8.75 2.26
N LYS A 102 2.79 7.92 3.04
CA LYS A 102 2.88 7.95 4.51
C LYS A 102 4.29 7.63 4.99
N ALA A 103 4.95 6.62 4.43
CA ALA A 103 6.33 6.28 4.73
C ALA A 103 7.31 7.41 4.36
N ALA A 104 7.10 8.08 3.21
CA ALA A 104 7.91 9.22 2.80
C ALA A 104 7.77 10.41 3.76
N ASN A 105 6.55 10.76 4.17
CA ASN A 105 6.30 11.85 5.12
C ASN A 105 6.93 11.57 6.49
N LEU A 106 6.82 10.33 6.99
CA LEU A 106 7.46 9.91 8.24
C LEU A 106 8.99 9.99 8.17
N LYS A 107 9.59 9.65 7.01
CA LYS A 107 11.03 9.75 6.78
C LYS A 107 11.52 11.21 6.77
N LEU A 108 10.75 12.11 6.16
CA LEU A 108 11.06 13.55 6.14
C LEU A 108 10.99 14.16 7.54
N ASP A 109 9.98 13.79 8.33
CA ASP A 109 9.83 14.24 9.72
C ASP A 109 11.03 13.78 10.58
N LEU A 110 11.41 12.50 10.48
CA LEU A 110 12.60 11.98 11.17
C LEU A 110 13.91 12.66 10.74
N GLN A 111 14.08 12.98 9.46
CA GLN A 111 15.25 13.73 8.99
C GLN A 111 15.26 15.17 9.53
N SER A 112 14.10 15.82 9.63
CA SER A 112 13.98 17.15 10.23
C SER A 112 14.35 17.15 11.71
N PHE A 113 13.92 16.14 12.48
CA PHE A 113 14.33 16.01 13.88
C PHE A 113 15.82 15.69 14.06
N LYS A 114 16.38 14.82 13.20
CA LYS A 114 17.80 14.47 13.25
C LYS A 114 18.71 15.65 12.89
N SER A 115 18.32 16.50 11.93
CA SER A 115 19.09 17.68 11.54
C SER A 115 19.09 18.75 12.64
N ILE A 116 17.97 18.93 13.35
CA ILE A 116 17.86 19.86 14.48
C ILE A 116 18.72 19.39 15.66
N GLN A 117 18.70 18.09 16.00
CA GLN A 117 19.57 17.55 17.05
C GLN A 117 21.06 17.62 16.70
N LEU A 118 21.43 17.45 15.42
CA LEU A 118 22.81 17.63 14.97
C LEU A 118 23.28 19.10 15.04
N LEU A 119 22.40 20.07 14.75
CA LEU A 119 22.67 21.50 14.93
C LEU A 119 22.82 21.86 16.41
N GLN A 120 22.07 21.23 17.31
CA GLN A 120 22.13 21.47 18.75
C GLN A 120 23.33 20.77 19.43
N LYS A 121 23.81 19.64 18.87
CA LYS A 121 25.03 18.93 19.31
C LYS A 121 26.31 19.50 18.71
N SER A 122 26.20 20.28 17.64
CA SER A 122 27.30 21.09 17.13
C SER A 122 27.51 22.25 18.10
N ASN A 123 28.59 22.18 18.88
CA ASN A 123 29.07 23.24 19.76
C ASN A 123 29.62 24.39 18.88
N VAL A 124 28.75 25.01 18.07
CA VAL A 124 29.10 26.16 17.23
C VAL A 124 29.27 27.33 18.17
N HIS A 125 30.51 27.59 18.53
CA HIS A 125 30.92 28.80 19.23
C HIS A 125 30.63 29.97 18.28
N PHE A 126 29.54 30.69 18.51
CA PHE A 126 29.28 31.94 17.81
C PHE A 126 30.27 32.97 18.34
N PRO A 127 31.20 33.49 17.52
CA PRO A 127 32.09 34.56 17.97
C PRO A 127 31.25 35.81 18.20
N SER A 128 31.02 36.16 19.47
CA SER A 128 30.43 37.44 19.84
C SER A 128 31.52 38.50 19.82
N VAL A 129 31.40 39.48 18.91
CA VAL A 129 32.29 40.64 18.91
C VAL A 129 31.69 41.67 19.87
N THR A 130 32.34 41.85 21.02
CA THR A 130 31.99 42.89 21.99
C THR A 130 32.78 44.15 21.67
N PHE A 131 32.10 45.25 21.38
CA PHE A 131 32.74 46.55 21.18
C PHE A 131 32.69 47.34 22.48
N THR A 132 33.86 47.73 22.99
CA THR A 132 34.00 48.62 24.14
C THR A 132 34.27 50.02 23.62
N MET A 133 33.36 50.97 23.90
CA MET A 133 33.60 52.39 23.64
C MET A 133 34.20 53.02 24.90
N ASN A 134 35.39 53.60 24.76
CA ASN A 134 36.01 54.45 25.80
C ASN A 134 35.51 55.89 25.60
N PHE A 135 34.95 56.47 26.65
CA PHE A 135 34.63 57.89 26.75
C PHE A 135 35.78 58.64 27.42
#